data_AF-A0A3N5KUG4-F1
#
_entry.id   AF-A0A3N5KUG4-F1
#
_cell.length_a   1.000
_cell.length_b   1.000
_cell.length_c   1.000
_cell.angle_alpha   90.00
_cell.angle_beta   90.00
_cell.angle_gamma   90.00
#
_symmetry.space_group_name_H-M   'P 1'
#
loop_
_entity.id
_entity.type
_entity.pdbx_description
1 polymer ?
#
loop_
_entity_poly.entity_id
_entity_poly.type
_entity_poly.pdbx_seq_one_letter_code
_entity_poly.pdbx_strand_id
1 'polypeptide(L)' 'MSLVINKTASHNSILVSGIFITLIFLLQSSFTSSYSQWVQQYSGTHVILNGVHFINPNTGFAVGWKSTILKTTNAGYYL' A
#
# COMPACT_ATOMS: atom_id res chain seq x y z
N MET A 1 40.79 39.25 -29.20
CA MET A 1 40.34 37.94 -29.72
C MET A 1 39.72 37.19 -28.56
N SER A 2 38.40 37.28 -28.34
CA SER A 2 37.75 36.56 -27.22
C SER A 2 37.16 35.26 -27.76
N LEU A 3 37.67 34.12 -27.27
CA LEU A 3 37.27 32.79 -27.68
C LEU A 3 35.90 32.46 -27.05
N VAL A 4 34.85 32.39 -27.87
CA VAL A 4 33.52 31.91 -27.46
C VAL A 4 33.52 30.40 -27.60
N ILE A 5 33.78 29.64 -26.53
CA ILE A 5 33.55 28.19 -26.53
C ILE A 5 33.05 27.74 -25.14
N ASN A 6 31.99 26.91 -25.13
CA ASN A 6 31.44 26.10 -24.03
C ASN A 6 30.10 26.53 -23.40
N LYS A 7 29.05 26.75 -24.22
CA LYS A 7 27.65 26.72 -23.72
C LYS A 7 26.87 25.44 -24.07
N THR A 8 27.47 24.49 -24.78
CA THR A 8 26.79 23.29 -25.29
C THR A 8 26.82 22.09 -24.32
N ALA A 9 27.71 22.06 -23.34
CA ALA A 9 27.84 20.92 -22.41
C ALA A 9 26.77 20.89 -21.30
N SER A 10 26.29 22.05 -20.84
CA SER A 10 25.30 22.13 -19.75
C SER A 10 23.88 21.73 -20.18
N HIS A 11 23.54 21.92 -21.45
CA HIS A 11 22.23 21.54 -21.97
C HIS A 11 22.09 20.01 -22.13
N ASN A 12 23.18 19.33 -22.52
CA ASN A 12 23.18 17.88 -22.72
C ASN A 12 23.14 17.11 -21.39
N SER A 13 23.76 17.62 -20.32
CA SER A 13 23.73 16.98 -19.01
C SER A 13 22.35 17.05 -18.33
N ILE A 14 21.61 18.15 -18.54
CA ILE A 14 20.23 18.33 -18.03
C ILE A 14 19.25 17.42 -18.79
N LEU A 15 19.42 17.27 -20.11
CA LEU A 15 18.60 16.37 -20.91
C LEU A 15 18.84 14.90 -20.57
N VAL A 16 20.10 14.50 -20.35
CA VAL A 16 20.47 13.13 -19.95
C VAL A 16 19.97 12.81 -18.54
N SER A 17 20.03 13.77 -17.59
CA SER A 17 19.50 13.56 -16.25
C SER A 17 17.97 13.48 -16.23
N GLY A 18 17.27 14.28 -17.06
CA GLY A 18 15.81 14.21 -17.22
C GLY A 18 15.32 12.87 -17.77
N ILE A 19 16.04 12.29 -18.74
CA ILE A 19 15.75 10.95 -19.27
C ILE A 19 15.97 9.87 -18.19
N PHE A 20 17.03 9.98 -17.39
CA PHE A 20 17.30 9.04 -16.30
C PHE A 20 16.24 9.10 -15.18
N ILE A 21 15.81 10.30 -14.80
CA ILE A 21 14.77 10.51 -13.77
C ILE A 21 13.42 9.97 -14.24
N THR A 22 13.06 10.21 -15.50
CA THR A 22 11.81 9.67 -16.09
C THR A 22 11.87 8.14 -16.22
N LEU A 23 13.00 7.55 -16.61
CA LEU A 23 13.20 6.10 -16.62
C LEU A 23 13.08 5.46 -15.22
N ILE A 24 13.60 6.11 -14.19
CA ILE A 24 13.46 5.66 -12.79
C ILE A 24 11.99 5.66 -12.35
N PHE A 25 11.21 6.69 -12.69
CA PHE A 25 9.77 6.74 -12.39
C PHE A 25 8.96 5.70 -13.18
N LEU A 26 9.34 5.40 -14.42
CA LEU A 26 8.70 4.37 -15.24
C LEU A 26 8.96 2.95 -14.69
N LEU A 27 10.15 2.69 -14.12
CA LEU A 27 10.50 1.41 -13.49
C LEU A 27 9.81 1.17 -12.13
N GLN A 28 9.32 2.22 -11.46
CA GLN A 28 8.59 2.12 -10.19
C GLN A 28 7.08 1.86 -10.36
N SER A 29 6.56 2.01 -11.58
CA SER A 29 5.12 2.03 -11.87
C SER A 29 4.43 0.66 -11.84
N SER A 30 5.16 -0.44 -11.64
CA SER A 30 4.63 -1.80 -11.81
C SER A 30 5.01 -2.77 -10.69
N PHE A 31 4.87 -2.40 -9.41
CA PHE A 31 4.89 -3.40 -8.33
C PHE A 31 3.87 -3.08 -7.24
N THR A 32 2.59 -3.12 -7.59
CA THR A 32 1.58 -3.51 -6.60
C THR A 32 0.96 -4.79 -7.09
N SER A 33 1.72 -5.88 -6.98
CA SER A 33 1.05 -7.17 -6.78
C SER A 33 0.21 -6.97 -5.52
N SER A 34 -1.11 -6.95 -5.66
CA SER A 34 -2.01 -7.00 -4.51
C SER A 34 -1.72 -8.30 -3.78
N TYR A 35 -0.80 -8.27 -2.83
CA TYR A 35 -0.43 -9.40 -2.02
C TYR A 35 -1.57 -9.62 -1.03
N SER A 36 -2.63 -10.28 -1.51
CA SER A 36 -3.72 -10.71 -0.64
C SER A 36 -3.21 -11.91 0.14
N GLN A 37 -2.66 -11.62 1.31
CA GLN A 37 -2.25 -12.63 2.27
C GLN A 37 -3.39 -12.84 3.27
N TRP A 38 -3.87 -14.07 3.35
CA TRP A 38 -4.69 -14.49 4.49
C TRP A 38 -3.77 -14.60 5.70
N VAL A 39 -3.86 -13.61 6.60
CA VAL A 39 -3.13 -13.61 7.87
C VAL A 39 -4.12 -13.94 8.97
N GLN A 40 -3.82 -14.96 9.76
CA GLN A 40 -4.63 -15.31 10.92
C GLN A 40 -4.68 -14.13 11.89
N GLN A 41 -5.89 -13.69 12.26
CA GLN A 41 -6.13 -12.66 13.27
C GLN A 41 -6.59 -13.32 14.57
N TYR A 42 -6.09 -12.83 15.71
CA TYR A 42 -6.56 -13.28 17.01
C TYR A 42 -7.89 -12.58 17.35
N SER A 43 -8.95 -13.37 17.51
CA SER A 43 -10.30 -12.87 17.78
C SER A 43 -10.60 -12.61 19.26
N GLY A 44 -9.70 -13.00 20.17
CA GLY A 44 -9.96 -12.95 21.61
C GLY A 44 -10.84 -14.07 22.15
N THR A 45 -11.23 -15.05 21.32
CA THR A 45 -12.07 -16.18 21.74
C THR A 45 -11.74 -17.47 21.00
N HIS A 46 -11.97 -18.61 21.66
CA HIS A 46 -11.90 -19.95 21.05
C HIS A 46 -13.25 -20.43 20.50
N VAL A 47 -14.30 -19.62 20.63
CA VAL A 47 -15.63 -19.97 20.12
C VAL A 47 -15.66 -19.85 18.61
N ILE A 48 -16.34 -20.80 17.95
CA ILE A 48 -16.55 -20.77 16.51
C ILE A 48 -17.40 -19.55 16.13
N LEU A 49 -16.85 -18.69 15.27
CA LEU A 49 -17.51 -17.55 14.67
C LEU A 49 -18.06 -17.99 13.30
N ASN A 50 -19.36 -17.81 13.07
CA ASN A 50 -20.08 -18.30 11.89
C ASN A 50 -20.49 -17.17 10.92
N GLY A 51 -20.29 -15.91 11.31
CA GLY A 51 -20.68 -14.78 10.47
C GLY A 51 -19.91 -13.51 10.81
N VAL A 52 -19.75 -12.67 9.80
CA VAL A 52 -19.14 -11.34 9.91
C VAL A 52 -19.92 -10.34 9.06
N HIS A 53 -20.09 -9.12 9.57
CA HIS A 53 -20.71 -8.02 8.84
C HIS A 53 -20.06 -6.68 9.17
N PHE A 54 -19.81 -5.86 8.15
CA PHE A 54 -19.22 -4.52 8.29
C PHE A 54 -20.24 -3.45 7.92
N ILE A 55 -20.42 -2.47 8.81
CA ILE A 55 -21.30 -1.31 8.54
C ILE A 55 -20.54 -0.18 7.82
N ASN A 56 -19.22 -0.20 7.90
CA ASN A 56 -18.30 0.66 7.16
C ASN A 56 -16.91 -0.05 7.12
N PRO A 57 -15.91 0.46 6.38
CA PRO A 57 -14.63 -0.23 6.21
C PRO A 57 -13.87 -0.56 7.50
N ASN A 58 -14.14 0.15 8.61
CA ASN A 58 -13.41 -0.02 9.87
C ASN A 58 -14.26 -0.69 10.95
N THR A 59 -15.58 -0.46 10.95
CA THR A 59 -16.48 -0.96 11.99
C THR A 59 -17.24 -2.19 11.52
N GLY A 60 -17.04 -3.30 12.21
CA GLY A 60 -17.69 -4.57 11.90
C GLY A 60 -17.94 -5.42 13.13
N PHE A 61 -18.71 -6.48 12.93
CA PHE A 61 -19.13 -7.41 13.95
C PHE A 61 -18.92 -8.85 13.50
N ALA A 62 -18.48 -9.71 14.42
CA ALA A 62 -18.43 -11.15 14.21
C ALA A 62 -19.34 -11.86 15.22
N VAL A 63 -20.10 -12.85 14.76
CA VAL A 63 -21.06 -13.60 15.59
C VAL A 63 -20.75 -15.09 15.59
N GLY A 64 -21.00 -15.76 16.71
CA GLY A 64 -20.65 -17.17 16.87
C GLY A 64 -21.54 -17.92 17.86
N TRP A 65 -21.12 -19.13 18.20
CA TRP A 65 -21.80 -19.95 19.19
C TRP A 65 -21.84 -19.28 20.58
N LYS A 66 -22.63 -19.86 21.50
CA LYS A 66 -22.75 -19.39 22.90
C LYS A 66 -23.10 -17.90 22.99
N SER A 67 -23.92 -17.40 22.05
CA SER A 67 -24.32 -15.99 21.98
C SER A 67 -23.13 -15.01 21.88
N THR A 68 -22.02 -15.42 21.25
CA THR A 68 -20.83 -14.58 21.11
C THR A 68 -21.05 -13.51 20.05
N ILE A 69 -20.81 -12.26 20.42
CA ILE A 69 -20.80 -11.10 19.51
C ILE A 69 -19.53 -10.29 19.79
N LEU A 70 -18.70 -10.11 18.76
CA LEU A 70 -17.48 -9.31 18.82
C LEU A 70 -17.63 -8.07 17.94
N LYS A 71 -17.00 -6.96 18.33
CA LYS A 71 -16.97 -5.70 17.58
C LYS A 71 -15.53 -5.28 17.31
N THR A 72 -15.28 -4.77 16.11
CA THR A 72 -14.05 -4.04 15.76
C THR A 72 -14.38 -2.63 15.29
N THR A 73 -13.43 -1.71 15.46
CA THR A 73 -13.44 -0.36 14.85
C THR A 73 -12.16 -0.09 14.05
N ASN A 74 -11.41 -1.14 13.72
CA ASN A 74 -10.13 -1.10 13.00
C ASN A 74 -10.04 -2.24 11.98
N ALA A 75 -11.12 -2.58 11.30
CA ALA A 75 -11.18 -3.61 10.27
C ALA A 75 -10.81 -5.05 10.72
N GLY A 76 -10.72 -5.29 12.03
CA GLY A 76 -10.30 -6.57 12.60
C GLY A 76 -8.78 -6.75 12.68
N TYR A 77 -7.99 -5.67 12.53
CA TYR A 77 -6.55 -5.73 12.79
C TYR A 77 -6.29 -5.96 14.28
N TYR A 78 -5.56 -7.03 14.59
CA TYR A 78 -4.90 -7.18 15.87
C TYR A 78 -3.74 -6.18 15.95
N LEU A 79 -3.60 -5.47 17.09
CA LEU A 79 -2.44 -4.59 17.35
C LEU A 79 -1.19 -5.40 17.67
#